data_AF-A0A6J4F4V8-F1
#
_entry.id   AF-A0A6J4F4V8-F1
#
_cell.length_a   1.000
_cell.length_b   1.000
_cell.length_c   1.000
_cell.angle_alpha   90.00
_cell.angle_beta   90.00
_cell.angle_gamma   90.00
#
_symmetry.space_group_name_H-M   'P 1'
#
loop_
_entity.id
_entity.type
_entity.pdbx_description
1 polymer ?
#
loop_
_entity_poly.entity_id
_entity_poly.type
_entity_poly.pdbx_seq_one_letter_code
_entity_poly.pdbx_strand_id
1 'polypeptide(L)'
;MHAILALILVLFATQAFAGPIRCSDDGEGGACVWGRAEGFDGATLQVRGLKIHVVGIGVPSRRDLCASRATKEEFDCARPARKRMGELLAKGVACDILDVSGDKLHGRCRVTEGDLGRLLVAAGTAKAAKDGPYEPDQAAALAAHKGLWATDIVLPKDWDAVRRKAE
;
A
#
# COMPACT_ATOMS: atom_id res chain seq x y z
N MET A 1 -35.84 45.95 23.83
CA MET A 1 -34.54 46.28 24.43
C MET A 1 -33.99 45.00 25.06
N HIS A 2 -32.88 44.48 24.52
CA HIS A 2 -32.04 43.37 25.03
C HIS A 2 -32.66 41.95 24.99
N ALA A 3 -31.99 40.87 24.58
CA ALA A 3 -30.71 40.67 23.88
C ALA A 3 -30.72 39.18 23.45
N ILE A 4 -30.59 38.91 22.15
CA ILE A 4 -30.34 37.57 21.63
C ILE A 4 -28.83 37.38 21.66
N LEU A 5 -28.32 36.65 22.66
CA LEU A 5 -26.91 36.29 22.77
C LEU A 5 -26.76 34.79 22.49
N ALA A 6 -26.88 34.41 21.22
CA ALA A 6 -26.52 33.07 20.75
C ALA A 6 -24.99 32.98 20.63
N LEU A 7 -24.37 32.34 21.62
CA LEU A 7 -22.94 32.06 21.68
C LEU A 7 -22.60 30.98 20.63
N ILE A 8 -22.35 31.39 19.39
CA ILE A 8 -21.82 30.51 18.35
C ILE A 8 -20.30 30.37 18.57
N LEU A 9 -19.91 29.37 19.36
CA LEU A 9 -18.54 28.88 19.42
C LEU A 9 -18.20 28.22 18.08
N VAL A 10 -17.66 29.02 17.13
CA VAL A 10 -17.09 28.48 15.90
C VAL A 10 -15.77 27.80 16.26
N LEU A 11 -15.83 26.48 16.46
CA LEU A 11 -14.66 25.60 16.45
C LEU A 11 -14.08 25.62 15.02
N PHE A 12 -13.25 26.61 14.71
CA PHE A 12 -12.35 26.54 13.56
C PHE A 12 -11.33 25.44 13.85
N ALA A 13 -11.69 24.20 13.53
CA ALA A 13 -10.71 23.13 13.39
C ALA A 13 -9.72 23.59 12.32
N THR A 14 -8.51 23.96 12.73
CA THR A 14 -7.40 24.22 11.83
C THR A 14 -7.17 22.94 11.04
N GLN A 15 -7.70 22.88 9.81
CA GLN A 15 -7.34 21.82 8.89
C GLN A 15 -5.86 22.02 8.60
N ALA A 16 -5.02 21.21 9.25
CA ALA A 16 -3.65 21.05 8.83
C ALA A 16 -3.72 20.47 7.42
N PHE A 17 -3.59 21.34 6.42
CA PHE A 17 -3.32 20.93 5.06
C PHE A 17 -1.97 20.22 5.13
N ALA A 18 -2.00 18.88 5.19
CA ALA A 18 -0.81 18.08 5.03
C ALA A 18 -0.17 18.52 3.71
N GLY A 19 1.00 19.15 3.81
CA GLY A 19 1.74 19.61 2.65
C GLY A 19 2.03 18.45 1.69
N PRO A 20 2.45 18.75 0.45
CA PRO A 20 2.79 17.70 -0.50
C PRO A 20 3.87 16.80 0.09
N ILE A 21 3.75 15.50 -0.16
CA ILE A 21 4.71 14.50 0.32
C ILE A 21 6.09 14.80 -0.27
N ARG A 22 7.11 14.82 0.59
CA ARG A 22 8.51 15.08 0.24
C ARG A 22 9.42 14.10 0.95
N CYS A 23 10.64 14.00 0.46
CA CYS A 23 11.69 13.29 1.17
C CYS A 23 11.99 13.94 2.51
N SER A 24 12.37 13.11 3.47
CA SER A 24 12.89 13.56 4.75
C SER A 24 14.40 13.77 4.62
N ASP A 25 14.95 14.66 5.42
CA ASP A 25 16.41 14.80 5.55
C ASP A 25 17.02 13.54 6.19
N ASP A 26 16.22 12.80 6.97
CA ASP A 26 16.59 11.52 7.61
C ASP A 26 16.19 10.28 6.79
N GLY A 27 16.17 10.38 5.46
CA GLY A 27 15.78 9.28 4.57
C GLY A 27 16.67 8.04 4.69
N GLU A 28 16.10 6.84 4.53
CA GLU A 28 16.86 5.59 4.48
C GLU A 28 17.47 5.40 3.08
N GLY A 29 18.76 5.66 2.91
CA GLY A 29 19.46 5.47 1.62
C GLY A 29 20.21 6.70 1.14
N GLY A 30 20.99 6.56 0.06
CA GLY A 30 21.84 7.64 -0.47
C GLY A 30 21.12 8.66 -1.36
N ALA A 31 19.88 8.37 -1.76
CA ALA A 31 19.09 9.21 -2.64
C ALA A 31 17.59 9.07 -2.35
N CYS A 32 16.82 10.11 -2.63
CA CYS A 32 15.37 10.09 -2.48
C CYS A 32 14.67 10.81 -3.63
N VAL A 33 13.49 10.32 -4.02
CA VAL A 33 12.67 10.87 -5.10
C VAL A 33 11.22 10.98 -4.66
N TRP A 34 10.59 12.12 -4.98
CA TRP A 34 9.21 12.39 -4.58
C TRP A 34 8.41 13.12 -5.66
N GLY A 35 7.09 13.01 -5.58
CA GLY A 35 6.15 13.71 -6.45
C GLY A 35 4.90 12.89 -6.74
N ARG A 36 4.18 13.28 -7.80
CA ARG A 36 3.09 12.46 -8.35
C ARG A 36 3.66 11.15 -8.89
N ALA A 37 2.95 10.07 -8.62
CA ALA A 37 3.33 8.74 -9.03
C ALA A 37 2.14 7.95 -9.55
N GLU A 38 2.44 6.91 -10.33
CA GLU A 38 1.47 5.95 -10.83
C GLU A 38 1.90 4.54 -10.45
N GLY A 39 0.96 3.69 -10.03
CA GLY A 39 1.22 2.29 -9.73
C GLY A 39 1.17 1.42 -10.98
N PHE A 40 2.02 0.38 -11.06
CA PHE A 40 2.13 -0.48 -12.24
C PHE A 40 1.51 -1.87 -12.03
N ASP A 41 2.17 -2.72 -11.24
CA ASP A 41 1.79 -4.12 -11.01
C ASP A 41 1.33 -4.40 -9.56
N GLY A 42 1.27 -3.36 -8.72
CA GLY A 42 0.88 -3.45 -7.31
C GLY A 42 2.07 -3.54 -6.35
N ALA A 43 3.30 -3.72 -6.85
CA ALA A 43 4.53 -3.59 -6.07
C ALA A 43 5.53 -2.59 -6.69
N THR A 44 5.31 -2.19 -7.95
CA THR A 44 6.14 -1.22 -8.66
C THR A 44 5.36 0.06 -8.91
N LEU A 45 5.97 1.21 -8.69
CA LEU A 45 5.45 2.53 -9.04
C LEU A 45 6.41 3.28 -9.97
N GLN A 46 5.90 4.30 -10.66
CA GLN A 46 6.70 5.23 -11.43
C GLN A 46 6.55 6.65 -10.87
N VAL A 47 7.67 7.31 -10.58
CA VAL A 47 7.73 8.70 -10.09
C VAL A 47 8.83 9.43 -10.84
N ARG A 48 8.52 10.58 -11.44
CA ARG A 48 9.47 11.37 -12.25
C ARG A 48 10.19 10.54 -13.33
N GLY A 49 9.48 9.59 -13.95
CA GLY A 49 10.04 8.69 -14.96
C GLY A 49 10.80 7.49 -14.41
N LEU A 50 11.14 7.47 -13.11
CA LEU A 50 11.88 6.39 -12.46
C LEU A 50 10.91 5.29 -11.99
N LYS A 51 11.21 4.03 -12.34
CA LYS A 51 10.49 2.86 -11.85
C LYS A 51 11.10 2.38 -10.54
N ILE A 52 10.27 2.29 -9.51
CA ILE A 52 10.69 1.91 -8.16
C ILE A 52 9.88 0.70 -7.72
N HIS A 53 10.56 -0.38 -7.40
CA HIS A 53 10.01 -1.53 -6.73
C HIS A 53 9.97 -1.26 -5.22
N VAL A 54 8.78 -1.39 -4.63
CA VAL A 54 8.58 -1.25 -3.18
C VAL A 54 9.18 -2.48 -2.51
N VAL A 55 10.18 -2.28 -1.66
CA VAL A 55 10.86 -3.37 -0.97
C VAL A 55 9.99 -4.02 0.10
N GLY A 56 10.30 -5.27 0.44
CA GLY A 56 9.69 -5.98 1.56
C GLY A 56 8.28 -6.50 1.30
N ILE A 57 7.77 -6.40 0.07
CA ILE A 57 6.46 -6.91 -0.32
C ILE A 57 6.52 -7.79 -1.57
N GLY A 58 5.54 -8.68 -1.71
CA GLY A 58 5.30 -9.46 -2.92
C GLY A 58 3.83 -9.40 -3.32
N VAL A 59 3.54 -9.32 -4.62
CA VAL A 59 2.17 -9.32 -5.16
C VAL A 59 1.94 -10.54 -6.05
N PRO A 60 0.69 -10.97 -6.26
CA PRO A 60 0.39 -12.03 -7.24
C PRO A 60 0.87 -11.63 -8.63
N SER A 61 1.20 -12.60 -9.47
CA SER A 61 1.51 -12.32 -10.87
C SER A 61 0.24 -11.84 -11.58
N ARG A 62 0.39 -10.92 -12.55
CA ARG A 62 -0.71 -10.42 -13.39
C ARG A 62 -1.36 -11.50 -14.27
N ARG A 63 -0.75 -12.68 -14.33
CA ARG A 63 -1.26 -13.86 -15.06
C ARG A 63 -1.98 -14.84 -14.15
N ASP A 64 -1.89 -14.64 -12.83
CA ASP A 64 -2.55 -15.53 -11.87
C ASP A 64 -4.02 -15.15 -11.77
N LEU A 65 -4.87 -16.17 -11.65
CA LEU A 65 -6.31 -16.02 -11.54
C LEU A 65 -6.77 -16.39 -10.14
N CYS A 66 -7.62 -15.53 -9.60
CA CYS A 66 -8.28 -15.69 -8.31
C CYS A 66 -9.77 -15.78 -8.57
N ALA A 67 -10.51 -16.38 -7.65
CA ALA A 67 -11.96 -16.43 -7.76
C ALA A 67 -12.63 -16.14 -6.42
N SER A 68 -13.79 -15.47 -6.43
CA SER A 68 -14.65 -15.41 -5.25
C SER A 68 -15.66 -16.54 -5.31
N ARG A 69 -15.69 -17.38 -4.27
CA ARG A 69 -16.72 -18.41 -4.11
C ARG A 69 -18.11 -17.80 -3.92
N ALA A 70 -18.19 -16.61 -3.33
CA ALA A 70 -19.46 -15.93 -3.09
C ALA A 70 -20.10 -15.43 -4.39
N THR A 71 -19.32 -14.82 -5.29
CA THR A 71 -19.85 -14.27 -6.56
C THR A 71 -19.70 -15.22 -7.75
N LYS A 72 -18.87 -16.27 -7.63
CA LYS A 72 -18.42 -17.14 -8.74
C LYS A 72 -17.69 -16.40 -9.85
N GLU A 73 -17.18 -15.20 -9.58
CA GLU A 73 -16.38 -14.41 -10.51
C GLU A 73 -14.90 -14.84 -10.44
N GLU A 74 -14.28 -15.00 -11.61
CA GLU A 74 -12.84 -15.12 -11.77
C GLU A 74 -12.22 -13.77 -12.12
N PHE A 75 -11.05 -13.49 -11.58
CA PHE A 75 -10.35 -12.23 -11.77
C PHE A 75 -8.83 -12.33 -11.73
N ASP A 76 -8.14 -11.37 -12.36
CA ASP A 76 -6.70 -11.16 -12.20
C ASP A 76 -6.36 -10.94 -10.73
N CYS A 77 -5.61 -11.87 -10.13
CA CYS A 77 -5.23 -11.81 -8.72
C CYS A 77 -4.49 -10.51 -8.34
N ALA A 78 -3.77 -9.87 -9.27
CA ALA A 78 -3.07 -8.63 -9.01
C ALA A 78 -4.00 -7.39 -9.01
N ARG A 79 -5.26 -7.54 -9.44
CA ARG A 79 -6.24 -6.43 -9.54
C ARG A 79 -6.45 -5.69 -8.21
N PRO A 80 -6.64 -6.36 -7.05
CA PRO A 80 -6.81 -5.67 -5.76
C PRO A 80 -5.56 -4.88 -5.36
N ALA A 81 -4.36 -5.42 -5.59
CA ALA A 81 -3.09 -4.75 -5.30
C ALA A 81 -2.91 -3.48 -6.12
N ARG A 82 -3.15 -3.56 -7.44
CA ARG A 82 -3.07 -2.40 -8.35
C ARG A 82 -4.07 -1.31 -7.96
N LYS A 83 -5.31 -1.70 -7.67
CA LYS A 83 -6.35 -0.76 -7.22
C LYS A 83 -5.93 -0.05 -5.94
N ARG A 84 -5.49 -0.81 -4.93
CA ARG A 84 -5.11 -0.24 -3.63
C ARG A 84 -3.89 0.67 -3.73
N MET A 85 -2.88 0.28 -4.50
CA MET A 85 -1.71 1.11 -4.75
C MET A 85 -2.09 2.43 -5.45
N GLY A 86 -2.96 2.39 -6.47
CA GLY A 86 -3.44 3.59 -7.14
C GLY A 86 -4.16 4.56 -6.20
N GLU A 87 -4.99 4.05 -5.29
CA GLU A 87 -5.66 4.86 -4.26
C GLU A 87 -4.66 5.56 -3.32
N LEU A 88 -3.65 4.83 -2.86
CA LEU A 88 -2.64 5.34 -1.92
C LEU A 88 -1.72 6.38 -2.57
N LEU A 89 -1.43 6.25 -3.86
CA LEU A 89 -0.56 7.16 -4.60
C LEU A 89 -1.27 8.46 -5.04
N ALA A 90 -2.58 8.60 -4.80
CA ALA A 90 -3.37 9.72 -5.31
C ALA A 90 -2.85 11.12 -4.90
N LYS A 91 -2.22 11.22 -3.72
CA LYS A 91 -1.63 12.47 -3.19
C LYS A 91 -0.13 12.60 -3.45
N GLY A 92 0.46 11.67 -4.20
CA GLY A 92 1.89 11.56 -4.44
C GLY A 92 2.58 10.58 -3.49
N VAL A 93 3.91 10.51 -3.61
CA VAL A 93 4.77 9.60 -2.85
C VAL A 93 6.14 10.24 -2.64
N ALA A 94 6.84 9.82 -1.59
CA ALA A 94 8.29 9.97 -1.47
C ALA A 94 8.91 8.59 -1.25
N CYS A 95 9.98 8.29 -1.99
CA CYS A 95 10.67 7.01 -1.93
C CYS A 95 12.15 7.24 -1.67
N ASP A 96 12.64 6.69 -0.57
CA ASP A 96 14.06 6.59 -0.32
C ASP A 96 14.61 5.37 -1.09
N ILE A 97 15.70 5.57 -1.84
CA ILE A 97 16.29 4.56 -2.71
C ILE A 97 17.35 3.80 -1.93
N LEU A 98 17.12 2.50 -1.76
CA LEU A 98 17.94 1.61 -0.95
C LEU A 98 18.95 0.84 -1.78
N ASP A 99 18.55 0.43 -2.98
CA ASP A 99 19.36 -0.42 -3.84
C ASP A 99 19.03 -0.18 -5.32
N VAL A 100 19.98 -0.53 -6.19
CA VAL A 100 19.85 -0.49 -7.64
C VAL A 100 20.29 -1.84 -8.20
N SER A 101 19.33 -2.57 -8.77
CA SER A 101 19.59 -3.89 -9.37
C SER A 101 19.18 -3.89 -10.83
N GLY A 102 20.17 -3.88 -11.72
CA GLY A 102 19.95 -3.77 -13.17
C GLY A 102 19.28 -2.43 -13.53
N ASP A 103 18.09 -2.50 -14.14
CA ASP A 103 17.28 -1.35 -14.53
C ASP A 103 16.23 -0.95 -13.48
N LYS A 104 16.23 -1.58 -12.30
CA LYS A 104 15.22 -1.42 -11.26
C LYS A 104 15.80 -0.71 -10.05
N LEU A 105 15.11 0.35 -9.62
CA LEU A 105 15.35 0.97 -8.33
C LEU A 105 14.51 0.26 -7.28
N HIS A 106 15.11 -0.06 -6.15
CA HIS A 106 14.43 -0.68 -5.02
C HIS A 106 14.40 0.33 -3.89
N GLY A 107 13.20 0.65 -3.40
CA GLY A 107 13.04 1.72 -2.41
C GLY A 107 11.93 1.48 -1.40
N ARG A 108 12.03 2.20 -0.28
CA ARG A 108 10.97 2.29 0.72
C ARG A 108 10.19 3.57 0.47
N CYS A 109 8.88 3.44 0.27
CA CYS A 109 8.02 4.53 -0.15
C CYS A 109 7.01 4.90 0.92
N ARG A 110 6.75 6.21 1.07
CA ARG A 110 5.76 6.78 1.98
C ARG A 110 4.72 7.58 1.19
N VAL A 111 3.47 7.38 1.55
CA VAL A 111 2.30 8.16 1.14
C VAL A 111 1.76 8.95 2.34
N THR A 112 0.69 9.73 2.17
CA THR A 112 0.15 10.59 3.24
C THR A 112 -0.27 9.77 4.45
N GLU A 113 -0.78 8.56 4.19
CA GLU A 113 -1.26 7.60 5.17
C GLU A 113 -0.13 6.80 5.85
N GLY A 114 1.12 6.96 5.40
CA GLY A 114 2.31 6.31 5.98
C GLY A 114 3.09 5.42 4.99
N ASP A 115 3.75 4.38 5.52
CA ASP A 115 4.54 3.43 4.73
C ASP A 115 3.67 2.67 3.72
N LEU A 116 3.96 2.83 2.43
CA LEU A 116 3.20 2.24 1.32
C LEU A 116 3.23 0.71 1.34
N GLY A 117 4.39 0.11 1.60
CA GLY A 117 4.54 -1.36 1.65
C GLY A 117 3.72 -1.94 2.78
N ARG A 118 3.83 -1.34 3.97
CA ARG A 118 3.04 -1.71 5.14
C ARG A 118 1.54 -1.61 4.87
N LEU A 119 1.08 -0.52 4.26
CA LEU A 119 -0.34 -0.28 3.95
C LEU A 119 -0.91 -1.30 2.95
N LEU A 120 -0.11 -1.74 1.97
CA LEU A 120 -0.52 -2.76 1.00
C LEU A 120 -0.64 -4.15 1.65
N VAL A 121 0.28 -4.49 2.54
CA VAL A 121 0.26 -5.75 3.31
C VAL A 121 -0.90 -5.76 4.30
N ALA A 122 -1.07 -4.69 5.07
CA ALA A 122 -2.15 -4.55 6.06
C ALA A 122 -3.56 -4.56 5.43
N ALA A 123 -3.67 -4.17 4.15
CA ALA A 123 -4.91 -4.27 3.37
C ALA A 123 -5.18 -5.69 2.84
N GLY A 124 -4.24 -6.63 3.01
CA GLY A 124 -4.33 -7.97 2.45
C GLY A 124 -4.20 -8.00 0.93
N THR A 125 -3.51 -7.02 0.34
CA THR A 125 -3.30 -6.94 -1.11
C THR A 125 -1.87 -7.28 -1.54
N ALA A 126 -0.96 -7.45 -0.58
CA ALA A 126 0.41 -7.88 -0.78
C ALA A 126 0.81 -8.88 0.32
N LYS A 127 1.78 -9.75 0.02
CA LYS A 127 2.52 -10.55 0.99
C LYS A 127 3.67 -9.75 1.57
N ALA A 128 3.99 -9.97 2.84
CA ALA A 128 5.25 -9.55 3.41
C ALA A 128 6.38 -10.47 2.92
N ALA A 129 7.55 -9.89 2.67
CA ALA A 129 8.77 -10.67 2.54
C ALA A 129 9.08 -11.38 3.86
N LYS A 130 9.60 -12.61 3.77
CA LYS A 130 10.01 -13.38 4.94
C LYS A 130 11.11 -12.63 5.71
N ASP A 131 11.02 -12.63 7.04
CA ASP A 131 11.94 -11.95 7.95
C ASP A 131 11.98 -10.42 7.69
N GLY A 132 10.97 -9.90 7.00
CA GLY A 132 10.82 -8.49 6.65
C GLY A 132 10.00 -7.69 7.67
N PRO A 133 9.97 -6.35 7.56
CA PRO A 133 9.34 -5.48 8.56
C PRO A 133 7.82 -5.58 8.63
N TYR A 134 7.17 -6.20 7.64
CA TYR A 134 5.69 -6.22 7.51
C TYR A 134 5.06 -7.57 7.88
N GLU A 135 5.82 -8.52 8.41
CA GLU A 135 5.25 -9.80 8.87
C GLU A 135 4.11 -9.63 9.90
N PRO A 136 4.21 -8.71 10.89
CA PRO A 136 3.10 -8.46 11.82
C PRO A 136 1.84 -7.95 11.12
N ASP A 137 1.99 -7.05 10.14
CA ASP A 137 0.86 -6.52 9.36
C ASP A 137 0.19 -7.63 8.52
N GLN A 138 0.98 -8.57 7.97
CA GLN A 138 0.43 -9.72 7.24
C GLN A 138 -0.33 -10.65 8.18
N ALA A 139 0.23 -10.96 9.35
CA ALA A 139 -0.43 -11.80 10.35
C ALA A 139 -1.78 -11.20 10.76
N ALA A 140 -1.83 -9.89 10.99
CA ALA A 140 -3.07 -9.19 11.29
C ALA A 140 -4.07 -9.21 10.12
N ALA A 141 -3.61 -9.08 8.88
CA ALA A 141 -4.46 -9.15 7.69
C ALA A 141 -5.04 -10.55 7.45
N LEU A 142 -4.26 -11.60 7.72
CA LEU A 142 -4.70 -13.00 7.67
C LEU A 142 -5.76 -13.29 8.73
N ALA A 143 -5.49 -12.94 9.99
CA ALA A 143 -6.42 -13.14 11.10
C ALA A 143 -7.74 -12.38 10.90
N ALA A 144 -7.70 -11.23 10.24
CA ALA A 144 -8.87 -10.43 9.91
C ALA A 144 -9.49 -10.76 8.53
N HIS A 145 -9.00 -11.78 7.83
CA HIS A 145 -9.50 -12.21 6.51
C HIS A 145 -9.60 -11.05 5.49
N LYS A 146 -8.62 -10.16 5.46
CA LYS A 146 -8.64 -8.95 4.64
C LYS A 146 -8.23 -9.21 3.19
N GLY A 147 -8.89 -8.52 2.26
CA GLY A 147 -8.46 -8.47 0.86
C GLY A 147 -8.40 -9.87 0.24
N LEU A 148 -7.24 -10.23 -0.30
CA LEU A 148 -7.00 -11.55 -0.89
C LEU A 148 -7.06 -12.67 0.16
N TRP A 149 -6.88 -12.37 1.45
CA TRP A 149 -6.94 -13.35 2.53
C TRP A 149 -8.36 -13.71 2.98
N ALA A 150 -9.38 -13.11 2.35
CA ALA A 150 -10.77 -13.47 2.64
C ALA A 150 -11.02 -14.97 2.41
N THR A 151 -11.87 -15.57 3.25
CA THR A 151 -12.11 -17.01 3.29
C THR A 151 -12.81 -17.54 2.04
N ASP A 152 -13.57 -16.70 1.36
CA ASP A 152 -14.26 -17.03 0.11
C ASP A 152 -13.37 -16.87 -1.13
N ILE A 153 -12.16 -16.31 -0.99
CA ILE A 153 -11.24 -16.13 -2.11
C ILE A 153 -10.42 -17.42 -2.34
N VAL A 154 -10.51 -17.92 -3.56
CA VAL A 154 -9.63 -18.96 -4.09
C VAL A 154 -8.34 -18.30 -4.55
N LEU A 155 -7.23 -18.69 -3.92
CA LEU A 155 -5.91 -18.12 -4.10
C LEU A 155 -5.02 -19.01 -4.97
N PRO A 156 -3.99 -18.44 -5.63
CA PRO A 156 -2.89 -19.20 -6.21
C PRO A 156 -2.21 -20.08 -5.15
N LYS A 157 -1.62 -21.20 -5.58
CA LYS A 157 -1.08 -22.24 -4.69
C LYS A 157 -0.06 -21.69 -3.66
N ASP A 158 0.81 -20.78 -4.07
CA ASP A 158 1.84 -20.18 -3.22
C ASP A 158 1.25 -19.20 -2.20
N TRP A 159 0.16 -18.50 -2.53
CA TRP A 159 -0.60 -17.65 -1.62
C TRP A 159 -1.44 -18.48 -0.65
N ASP A 160 -2.10 -19.52 -1.14
CA ASP A 160 -2.90 -20.42 -0.30
C ASP A 160 -2.02 -21.16 0.72
N ALA A 161 -0.78 -21.52 0.36
CA ALA A 161 0.19 -22.08 1.29
C ALA A 161 0.53 -21.14 2.45
N VAL A 162 0.58 -19.82 2.21
CA VAL A 162 0.79 -18.82 3.27
C VAL A 162 -0.43 -18.75 4.18
N ARG A 163 -1.64 -18.72 3.62
CA ARG A 163 -2.89 -18.72 4.39
C ARG A 163 -2.98 -19.93 5.32
N ARG A 164 -2.80 -21.15 4.79
CA ARG A 164 -2.88 -22.40 5.56
C ARG A 164 -1.82 -22.53 6.66
N LYS A 165 -0.69 -21.81 6.56
CA LYS A 165 0.34 -21.83 7.61
C LYS A 165 -0.04 -20.93 8.80
N ALA A 166 -0.93 -19.97 8.59
CA ALA A 166 -1.38 -19.02 9.61
C ALA A 166 -2.65 -19.47 10.34
N GLU A 167 -3.36 -20.46 9.79
CA GLU A 167 -4.45 -21.21 10.44
C GLU A 167 -3.89 -22.24 11.43
#